data_AF-A0A355W8D3-F1
#
_entry.id   AF-A0A355W8D3-F1
#
_cell.length_a   1.000
_cell.length_b   1.000
_cell.length_c   1.000
_cell.angle_alpha   90.00
_cell.angle_beta   90.00
_cell.angle_gamma   90.00
#
_symmetry.space_group_name_H-M   'P 1'
#
loop_
_entity.id
_entity.type
_entity.pdbx_description
1 polymer ?
#
loop_
_entity_poly.entity_id
_entity_poly.type
_entity_poly.pdbx_seq_one_letter_code
_entity_poly.pdbx_strand_id
1 'polypeptide(L)' 'IEAGSMLKKEGLLAYEIGYEQSLDVRQILYLNGFHDIRCIKDLSGIERVVTGRGNFNS' A
#
# COMPACT_ATOMS: atom_id res chain seq x y z
N ILE A 1 -4.56 -17.26 -0.75
CA ILE A 1 -4.15 -16.45 -1.92
C ILE A 1 -3.86 -15.05 -1.38
N GLU A 2 -2.67 -14.53 -1.62
CA GLU A 2 -2.23 -13.22 -1.12
C GLU A 2 -2.65 -12.13 -2.10
N ALA A 3 -2.86 -10.90 -1.61
CA ALA A 3 -3.32 -9.79 -2.45
C ALA A 3 -2.37 -9.51 -3.64
N GLY A 4 -1.06 -9.58 -3.41
CA GLY A 4 -0.04 -9.31 -4.42
C GLY A 4 -0.17 -10.20 -5.67
N SER A 5 -0.45 -11.49 -5.51
CA SER A 5 -0.56 -12.43 -6.63
C SER A 5 -1.85 -12.29 -7.44
N MET A 6 -2.86 -11.58 -6.91
CA MET A 6 -4.12 -11.32 -7.60
C MET A 6 -4.11 -10.01 -8.40
N LEU A 7 -3.11 -9.15 -8.20
CA LEU A 7 -3.03 -7.87 -8.90
C LEU A 7 -2.55 -8.05 -10.34
N LYS A 8 -3.16 -7.35 -11.28
CA LYS A 8 -2.56 -7.17 -12.61
C LYS A 8 -1.20 -6.50 -12.47
N LYS A 9 -0.34 -6.65 -13.48
CA LYS A 9 0.93 -5.90 -13.57
C LYS A 9 0.67 -4.40 -13.34
N GLU A 10 1.48 -3.77 -12.50
CA GLU A 10 1.33 -2.38 -12.05
C GLU A 10 0.02 -2.10 -11.27
N GLY A 11 -0.66 -3.13 -10.79
CA GLY A 11 -1.93 -3.03 -10.07
C GLY A 11 -1.77 -2.35 -8.72
N LEU A 12 -2.80 -1.61 -8.31
CA LEU A 12 -2.80 -0.83 -7.07
C LEU A 12 -3.38 -1.65 -5.90
N LEU A 13 -2.66 -1.67 -4.78
CA LEU A 13 -3.18 -2.07 -3.48
C LEU A 13 -3.32 -0.82 -2.61
N ALA A 14 -4.45 -0.68 -1.92
CA ALA A 14 -4.72 0.43 -1.01
C ALA A 14 -5.26 -0.13 0.31
N TYR A 15 -4.61 0.20 1.42
CA TYR A 15 -5.02 -0.17 2.77
C TYR A 15 -5.48 1.07 3.53
N GLU A 16 -6.69 1.00 4.09
CA GLU A 16 -7.11 1.92 5.15
C GLU A 16 -6.33 1.59 6.43
N ILE A 17 -5.89 2.63 7.13
CA ILE A 17 -5.08 2.52 8.34
C ILE A 17 -5.67 3.34 9.49
N GLY A 18 -5.42 2.87 10.71
CA GLY A 18 -5.64 3.62 11.93
C GLY A 18 -4.59 4.72 12.12
N TYR A 19 -4.77 5.51 13.19
CA TYR A 19 -3.85 6.58 13.55
C TYR A 19 -2.43 6.03 13.78
N GLU A 20 -1.42 6.72 13.24
CA GLU A 20 0.02 6.40 13.37
C GLU A 20 0.50 5.05 12.77
N GLN A 21 -0.33 4.32 12.03
CA GLN A 21 0.04 3.01 11.47
C GLN A 21 0.71 3.07 10.09
N SER A 22 0.87 4.27 9.52
CA SER A 22 1.34 4.46 8.15
C SER A 22 2.75 3.94 7.91
N LEU A 23 3.66 4.11 8.87
CA LEU A 23 5.05 3.66 8.76
C LEU A 23 5.16 2.14 8.69
N ASP A 24 4.46 1.44 9.59
CA ASP A 24 4.49 -0.02 9.66
C ASP A 24 3.92 -0.63 8.38
N VAL A 25 2.76 -0.13 7.91
CA VAL A 25 2.12 -0.64 6.69
C VAL A 25 2.97 -0.34 5.46
N ARG A 26 3.62 0.84 5.41
CA ARG A 26 4.56 1.17 4.33
C ARG A 26 5.74 0.19 4.30
N GLN A 27 6.26 -0.18 5.47
CA GLN A 27 7.35 -1.14 5.57
C GLN A 27 6.91 -2.54 5.16
N ILE A 28 5.70 -2.97 5.54
CA ILE A 28 5.11 -4.24 5.09
C ILE A 28 5.03 -4.27 3.56
N LEU A 29 4.48 -3.24 2.92
CA LEU A 29 4.38 -3.19 1.45
C LEU A 29 5.76 -3.23 0.79
N TYR A 30 6.73 -2.47 1.31
CA TYR A 30 8.10 -2.48 0.80
C TYR A 30 8.76 -3.86 0.90
N LEU A 31 8.67 -4.52 2.05
CA LEU A 31 9.24 -5.84 2.28
C LEU A 31 8.58 -6.93 1.42
N ASN A 32 7.32 -6.73 1.05
CA ASN A 32 6.58 -7.62 0.16
C ASN A 32 6.75 -7.28 -1.34
N GLY A 33 7.69 -6.38 -1.69
CA GLY A 33 8.05 -6.10 -3.09
C GLY A 33 7.10 -5.16 -3.83
N PHE A 34 6.23 -4.43 -3.13
CA PHE A 34 5.47 -3.34 -3.72
C PHE A 34 6.36 -2.11 -3.95
N HIS A 35 6.02 -1.30 -4.96
CA HIS A 35 6.72 -0.06 -5.30
C HIS A 35 5.73 1.12 -5.39
N ASP A 36 6.22 2.33 -5.66
CA ASP A 36 5.41 3.57 -5.70
C ASP A 36 4.54 3.73 -4.44
N ILE A 37 5.14 3.51 -3.26
CA ILE A 37 4.39 3.47 -2.00
C ILE A 37 4.11 4.89 -1.51
N ARG A 38 2.83 5.20 -1.23
CA ARG A 38 2.37 6.55 -0.86
C ARG A 38 1.46 6.50 0.37
N CYS A 39 1.54 7.53 1.20
CA CYS A 39 0.59 7.80 2.28
C CYS A 39 -0.34 8.94 1.85
N ILE A 40 -1.64 8.70 1.90
CA ILE A 40 -2.68 9.66 1.52
C ILE A 40 -3.38 10.13 2.80
N LYS A 41 -3.49 11.45 2.91
CA LYS A 41 -4.15 12.12 4.03
C LYS A 41 -5.62 12.36 3.73
N ASP A 42 -6.44 12.31 4.77
CA ASP A 42 -7.82 12.80 4.71
C ASP A 42 -7.86 14.34 4.68
N LEU A 43 -9.07 14.91 4.64
CA LEU A 43 -9.29 16.37 4.63
C LEU A 43 -8.80 17.05 5.91
N SER A 44 -8.64 16.30 7.00
CA SER A 44 -8.11 16.78 8.28
C SER A 44 -6.58 16.66 8.38
N GLY A 45 -5.92 16.18 7.32
CA GLY A 45 -4.47 16.01 7.27
C GLY A 45 -3.95 14.75 7.95
N ILE A 46 -4.83 13.84 8.36
CA ILE A 46 -4.46 12.57 9.02
C ILE A 46 -4.18 11.53 7.95
N GLU A 47 -3.08 10.79 8.07
CA GLU A 47 -2.79 9.67 7.18
C GLU A 47 -3.81 8.55 7.39
N ARG A 48 -4.53 8.19 6.33
CA ARG A 48 -5.62 7.20 6.38
C ARG A 48 -5.48 6.07 5.39
N VAL A 49 -4.70 6.27 4.34
CA VAL A 49 -4.52 5.25 3.31
C VAL A 49 -3.06 5.12 2.97
N VAL A 50 -2.56 3.89 2.94
CA VAL A 50 -1.26 3.55 2.33
C VAL A 50 -1.53 2.77 1.05
N THR A 51 -0.91 3.22 -0.04
CA THR A 51 -1.02 2.55 -1.35
C THR A 51 0.31 2.02 -1.82
N GLY A 52 0.33 0.94 -2.61
CA GLY A 52 1.52 0.47 -3.34
C GLY A 52 1.15 -0.22 -4.65
N ARG A 53 2.07 -0.25 -5.61
CA ARG A 53 1.93 -0.92 -6.90
C ARG A 53 2.64 -2.27 -6.90
N GLY A 54 1.95 -3.30 -7.41
CA GLY A 54 2.45 -4.67 -7.48
C GLY A 54 2.88 -5.06 -8.90
N ASN A 55 4.06 -5.69 -9.01
CA ASN A 55 4.62 -6.20 -10.27
C ASN A 55 4.77 -7.73 -10.26
N PHE A 56 3.86 -8.42 -9.58
CA PHE A 56 3.96 -9.84 -9.28
C PHE A 56 3.52 -10.76 -10.44
N ASN A 57 2.91 -10.21 -11.48
CA ASN A 57 2.47 -10.96 -12.66
C ASN A 57 3.19 -10.41 -13.90
N SER A 58 4.18 -11.17 -14.37
CA SER A 58 4.94 -10.96 -15.62
C SER A 58 4.35 -11.74 -16.78
#